data_AF-B4GMY2-F1
#
_entry.id   AF-B4GMY2-F1
#
_cell.length_a   1.000
_cell.length_b   1.000
_cell.length_c   1.000
_cell.angle_alpha   90.00
_cell.angle_beta   90.00
_cell.angle_gamma   90.00
#
_symmetry.space_group_name_H-M   'P 1'
#
loop_
_entity.id
_entity.type
_entity.pdbx_description
1 polymer ?
#
loop_
_entity_poly.entity_id
_entity_poly.type
_entity_poly.pdbx_seq_one_letter_code
_entity_poly.pdbx_strand_id
1 'polypeptide(L)'
;MGINIPTREELIANKLNADQLARHVGADSLAYLSVAGLVQAVQLKQQSADIGDGDGKGKGKAMGHCTACLTGEYPGGLPDELSW
;
A
#
# COMPACT_ATOMS: atom_id res chain seq x y z
N MET A 1 -3.18 -12.78 1.86
CA MET A 1 -2.71 -11.68 2.74
C MET A 1 -3.27 -11.97 4.12
N GLY A 2 -2.43 -12.09 5.15
CA GLY A 2 -2.80 -12.64 6.48
C GLY A 2 -2.59 -11.65 7.63
N ILE A 3 -2.93 -10.38 7.41
CA ILE A 3 -2.85 -9.32 8.43
C ILE A 3 -4.26 -9.13 8.99
N ASN A 4 -4.39 -9.03 10.31
CA ASN A 4 -5.65 -8.70 10.96
C ASN A 4 -5.97 -7.21 10.75
N ILE A 5 -7.00 -6.91 9.97
CA ILE A 5 -7.46 -5.55 9.67
C ILE A 5 -8.93 -5.45 10.08
N PRO A 6 -9.37 -4.37 10.75
CA PRO A 6 -10.78 -4.13 11.07
C PRO A 6 -11.68 -4.15 9.82
N THR A 7 -13.00 -4.27 10.01
CA THR A 7 -13.95 -4.24 8.89
C THR A 7 -13.91 -2.91 8.15
N ARG A 8 -14.47 -2.87 6.93
CA ARG A 8 -14.54 -1.64 6.14
C ARG A 8 -15.22 -0.51 6.91
N GLU A 9 -16.25 -0.83 7.68
CA GLU A 9 -17.05 0.10 8.47
C GLU A 9 -16.30 0.58 9.72
N GLU A 10 -15.32 -0.19 10.22
CA GLU A 10 -14.52 0.19 11.39
C GLU A 10 -13.34 1.11 11.02
N LEU A 11 -12.89 1.09 9.77
CA LEU A 11 -11.78 1.92 9.29
C LEU A 11 -12.19 3.40 9.19
N ILE A 12 -11.59 4.25 10.03
CA ILE A 12 -11.93 5.68 10.11
C ILE A 12 -11.73 6.44 8.79
N ALA A 13 -10.71 6.07 8.01
CA ALA A 13 -10.43 6.67 6.71
C ALA A 13 -11.49 6.35 5.64
N ASN A 14 -12.35 5.35 5.85
CA ASN A 14 -13.52 5.11 4.99
C ASN A 14 -14.69 6.04 5.31
N LYS A 15 -14.67 6.74 6.45
CA LYS A 15 -15.72 7.65 6.90
C LYS A 15 -15.31 9.12 6.80
N LEU A 16 -14.05 9.42 7.11
CA LEU A 16 -13.52 10.78 7.18
C LEU A 16 -12.35 10.94 6.23
N ASN A 17 -12.36 12.04 5.46
CA ASN A 17 -11.18 12.48 4.72
C ASN A 17 -10.13 13.10 5.66
N ALA A 18 -8.95 13.46 5.14
CA ALA A 18 -7.84 13.97 5.95
C ALA A 18 -8.20 15.23 6.77
N ASP A 19 -8.90 16.20 6.16
CA ASP A 19 -9.31 17.44 6.82
C ASP A 19 -10.34 17.18 7.93
N GLN A 20 -11.29 16.30 7.67
CA GLN A 20 -12.29 15.89 8.65
C GLN A 20 -11.64 15.13 9.81
N LEU A 21 -10.69 14.24 9.50
CA LEU A 21 -9.97 13.46 10.50
C LEU A 21 -9.08 14.35 11.36
N ALA A 22 -8.40 15.35 10.79
CA ALA A 22 -7.63 16.35 11.54
C ALA A 22 -8.49 17.01 12.62
N ARG A 23 -9.67 17.50 12.23
CA ARG A 23 -10.64 18.10 13.17
C ARG A 23 -11.14 17.09 14.20
N HIS A 24 -11.40 15.86 13.79
CA HIS A 24 -11.90 14.80 14.66
C HIS A 24 -10.91 14.43 15.77
N VAL A 25 -9.60 14.44 15.48
CA VAL A 25 -8.54 14.13 16.47
C VAL A 25 -7.99 15.37 17.18
N GLY A 26 -8.46 16.58 16.83
CA GLY A 26 -8.01 17.84 17.42
C GLY A 26 -6.65 18.35 16.92
N ALA A 27 -6.23 17.95 15.71
CA ALA A 27 -5.00 18.42 15.08
C ALA A 27 -5.26 19.66 14.20
N ASP A 28 -4.28 20.56 14.08
CA ASP A 28 -4.34 21.71 13.17
C ASP A 28 -4.36 21.29 11.70
N SER A 29 -3.67 20.19 11.38
CA SER A 29 -3.62 19.62 10.02
C SER A 29 -3.29 18.12 10.06
N LEU A 30 -3.67 17.41 9.01
CA LEU A 30 -3.33 16.01 8.78
C LEU A 30 -3.10 15.78 7.29
N ALA A 31 -2.04 15.05 6.96
CA ALA A 31 -1.77 14.62 5.59
C ALA A 31 -1.32 13.14 5.58
N TYR A 32 -1.71 12.42 4.52
CA TYR A 32 -1.25 11.05 4.30
C TYR A 32 -0.02 11.03 3.39
N LEU A 33 0.86 10.05 3.59
CA LEU A 33 1.87 9.71 2.60
C LEU A 33 1.18 9.21 1.32
N SER A 34 1.61 9.70 0.17
CA SER A 34 1.04 9.24 -1.11
C SER A 34 1.40 7.77 -1.36
N VAL A 35 0.46 7.01 -1.94
CA VAL A 35 0.72 5.60 -2.30
C VAL A 35 1.91 5.49 -3.26
N ALA A 36 2.00 6.39 -4.24
CA ALA A 36 3.13 6.44 -5.16
C ALA A 36 4.47 6.70 -4.44
N GLY A 37 4.49 7.65 -3.49
CA GLY A 37 5.67 7.94 -2.69
C GLY A 37 6.07 6.77 -1.79
N LEU A 38 5.10 6.07 -1.19
CA LEU A 38 5.34 4.86 -0.39
C LEU A 38 5.96 3.74 -1.23
N VAL A 39 5.40 3.45 -2.41
CA VAL A 39 5.92 2.41 -3.32
C VAL A 39 7.35 2.73 -3.72
N GLN A 40 7.62 3.98 -4.15
CA GLN A 40 8.96 4.42 -4.51
C GLN A 40 9.93 4.22 -3.34
N ALA A 41 9.57 4.69 -2.13
CA ALA A 41 10.42 4.61 -0.95
C ALA A 41 10.81 3.17 -0.57
N VAL A 42 9.88 2.22 -0.66
CA VAL A 42 10.14 0.80 -0.34
C VAL A 42 11.04 0.14 -1.40
N GLN A 43 10.92 0.55 -2.67
CA GLN A 43 11.68 -0.01 -3.79
C GLN A 43 13.11 0.56 -3.91
N LEU A 44 13.44 1.67 -3.23
CA LEU A 44 14.76 2.31 -3.31
C LEU A 44 15.93 1.34 -3.06
N LYS A 45 15.76 0.37 -2.15
CA LYS A 45 16.83 -0.62 -1.82
C LYS A 45 16.85 -1.85 -2.72
N GLN A 46 15.81 -2.07 -3.52
CA GLN A 46 15.76 -3.20 -4.45
C GLN A 46 16.53 -2.89 -5.75
N GLN A 47 16.63 -1.61 -6.12
CA GLN A 47 17.40 -1.15 -7.28
C GLN A 47 18.92 -1.34 -7.11
N SER A 48 19.42 -1.44 -5.87
CA SER A 48 20.83 -1.70 -5.57
C SER A 48 21.21 -3.19 -5.50
N ALA A 49 20.23 -4.10 -5.55
CA ALA A 49 20.48 -5.54 -5.48
C ALA A 49 20.75 -6.18 -6.86
N ASP A 50 20.70 -5.41 -7.95
CA ASP A 50 21.01 -5.87 -9.32
C ASP A 50 22.52 -6.01 -9.61
N ILE A 51 23.38 -6.06 -8.59
CA ILE A 51 24.76 -6.56 -8.75
C ILE A 51 24.70 -8.09 -8.69
N GLY A 52 24.27 -8.72 -9.78
CA GLY A 52 24.42 -10.15 -10.00
C GLY A 52 25.77 -10.48 -10.63
N ASP A 53 26.41 -11.54 -10.14
CA ASP A 53 27.66 -12.11 -10.67
C ASP A 53 27.58 -12.35 -12.19
N GLY A 54 28.42 -11.63 -12.95
CA GLY A 54 29.13 -12.06 -14.17
C GLY A 54 28.37 -12.52 -15.42
N ASP A 55 27.17 -13.09 -15.32
CA ASP A 55 26.65 -14.03 -16.32
C ASP A 55 25.34 -13.56 -16.94
N GLY A 56 25.23 -12.27 -17.30
CA GLY A 56 24.37 -11.71 -18.36
C GLY A 56 22.93 -12.23 -18.60
N LYS A 57 22.32 -12.93 -17.64
CA LYS A 57 21.03 -13.63 -17.76
C LYS A 57 20.28 -13.58 -16.43
N GLY A 58 19.89 -12.37 -16.05
CA GLY A 58 19.05 -12.16 -14.87
C GLY A 58 18.48 -10.76 -14.86
N LYS A 59 17.60 -10.43 -15.80
CA LYS A 59 16.72 -9.27 -15.59
C LYS A 59 15.80 -9.64 -14.42
N GLY A 60 16.21 -9.30 -13.20
CA GLY A 60 15.41 -9.50 -12.00
C GLY A 60 14.02 -8.94 -12.25
N LYS A 61 13.01 -9.80 -12.24
CA LYS A 61 11.61 -9.38 -12.42
C LYS A 61 11.31 -8.38 -11.31
N ALA A 62 10.95 -7.14 -11.67
CA ALA A 62 10.56 -6.12 -10.71
C ALA A 62 9.51 -6.71 -9.75
N MET A 63 9.87 -6.85 -8.47
CA MET A 63 8.95 -7.37 -7.47
C MET A 63 7.96 -6.26 -7.10
N GLY A 64 6.68 -6.50 -7.36
CA GLY A 64 5.61 -5.60 -6.95
C GLY A 64 5.29 -5.77 -5.46
N HIS A 65 4.83 -4.70 -4.83
CA HIS A 65 4.29 -4.73 -3.47
C HIS A 65 2.76 -4.62 -3.52
N CYS A 66 2.06 -5.40 -2.69
CA CYS A 66 0.61 -5.32 -2.59
C CYS A 66 0.21 -3.99 -1.92
N THR A 67 -0.68 -3.22 -2.56
CA THR A 67 -1.22 -1.94 -2.05
C THR A 67 -2.71 -2.00 -1.76
N ALA A 68 -3.31 -3.20 -1.73
CA ALA A 68 -4.77 -3.39 -1.67
C ALA A 68 -5.42 -2.72 -0.44
N CYS A 69 -4.76 -2.72 0.72
CA CYS A 69 -5.28 -2.07 1.93
C CYS A 69 -5.37 -0.54 1.81
N LEU A 70 -4.64 0.05 0.86
CA LEU A 70 -4.57 1.50 0.65
C LEU A 70 -5.40 1.95 -0.58
N THR A 71 -5.60 1.05 -1.55
CA THR A 71 -6.15 1.36 -2.88
C THR A 71 -7.43 0.61 -3.19
N GLY A 72 -7.70 -0.51 -2.50
CA GLY A 72 -8.73 -1.47 -2.88
C GLY A 72 -8.36 -2.36 -4.08
N GLU A 73 -7.19 -2.15 -4.70
CA GLU A 73 -6.75 -2.93 -5.86
C GLU A 73 -6.00 -4.19 -5.41
N TYR A 74 -6.71 -5.32 -5.38
CA TYR A 74 -6.14 -6.62 -5.02
C TYR A 74 -5.45 -7.24 -6.24
N PRO A 75 -4.16 -7.66 -6.15
CA PRO A 75 -3.44 -8.26 -7.28
C PRO A 75 -4.10 -9.54 -7.85
N GLY A 76 -4.87 -10.25 -7.03
CA GLY A 76 -5.63 -11.43 -7.42
C GLY A 76 -7.08 -11.14 -7.79
N GLY A 77 -7.50 -9.88 -7.87
CA GLY A 77 -8.89 -9.47 -7.98
C GLY A 77 -9.66 -9.61 -6.66
N LEU A 78 -10.94 -9.23 -6.71
CA LEU A 78 -11.90 -9.52 -5.65
C LEU A 78 -12.61 -10.84 -5.97
N PRO A 79 -12.95 -11.66 -4.96
CA PRO A 79 -13.81 -12.82 -5.16
C PRO A 79 -15.23 -12.38 -5.60
N ASP A 80 -15.92 -13.23 -6.36
CA ASP A 80 -17.28 -12.97 -6.86
C ASP A 80 -18.30 -12.80 -5.72
N GLU A 81 -18.06 -13.45 -4.59
CA GLU A 81 -18.86 -13.33 -3.38
C GLU A 81 -18.00 -12.73 -2.26
N LEU A 82 -18.29 -11.47 -1.92
CA LEU A 82 -17.64 -10.76 -0.83
C LEU A 82 -18.40 -11.05 0.47
N SER A 83 -18.14 -12.21 1.08
CA SER A 83 -18.63 -12.52 2.43
C SER A 83 -17.69 -11.91 3.47
N TRP A 84 -17.87 -10.63 3.75
CA TRP A 84 -17.29 -9.99 4.93
C TRP A 84 -18.39 -9.71 5.96
#